data_AF-A0A3G2HZW8-F1
#
_entry.id   AF-A0A3G2HZW8-F1
#
_cell.length_a   1.000
_cell.length_b   1.000
_cell.length_c   1.000
_cell.angle_alpha   90.00
_cell.angle_beta   90.00
_cell.angle_gamma   90.00
#
_symmetry.space_group_name_H-M   'P 1'
#
loop_
_entity.id
_entity.type
_entity.pdbx_description
1 polymer ?
#
loop_
_entity_poly.entity_id
_entity_poly.type
_entity_poly.pdbx_seq_one_letter_code
_entity_poly.pdbx_strand_id
1 'polypeptide(L)'
;MNKKIAAVVLGAGALGAGPACAIEGNGLPIYPDGLENFMSGALPPPGVHLLMYGGAMRYDSVRDKNGDKLPIPDFQVDVAMVAPRLVWVTDQQVLGGQLAFHALAPLLTVKAQAAGQSQRRSGLGDVVFGPALGFHPSEKMHYVLGVDFVAPTGRYKVTDSANLGRNYWAIQPAAAFSYVQPSGINLDLKMMVDFNFRNSDTETRTGKAIHADYAVGWGFGNGLVLGVGGYAYQQIESDRGPAAGDSKARSFAIGPSLRYANDKGLLITAKYQQDLGVRGRPEGKQFFVKVAVPF
;
A
#
# COMPACT_ATOMS: atom_id res chain seq x y z
N MET A 1 -7.90 36.71 39.16
CA MET A 1 -9.18 36.02 39.46
C MET A 1 -9.66 35.38 38.16
N ASN A 2 -9.40 34.09 37.99
CA ASN A 2 -9.56 33.34 36.74
C ASN A 2 -11.05 33.04 36.45
N LYS A 3 -11.56 33.42 35.28
CA LYS A 3 -12.84 32.93 34.76
C LYS A 3 -12.58 31.87 33.69
N LYS A 4 -12.79 30.61 34.08
CA LYS A 4 -12.89 29.44 33.20
C LYS A 4 -14.22 29.53 32.45
N ILE A 5 -14.18 29.49 31.12
CA ILE A 5 -15.35 29.25 30.28
C ILE A 5 -15.49 27.74 30.14
N ALA A 6 -16.58 27.21 30.68
CA ALA A 6 -16.94 25.80 30.62
C ALA A 6 -17.37 25.45 29.19
N ALA A 7 -16.61 24.60 28.51
CA ALA A 7 -17.03 23.92 27.31
C ALA A 7 -17.95 22.75 27.71
N VAL A 8 -19.16 22.75 27.16
CA VAL A 8 -20.16 21.70 27.32
C VAL A 8 -19.64 20.42 26.64
N VAL A 9 -19.34 19.42 27.46
CA VAL A 9 -19.08 18.05 27.07
C VAL A 9 -20.44 17.36 26.85
N LEU A 10 -20.83 17.17 25.58
CA LEU A 10 -21.73 16.09 25.17
C LEU A 10 -20.79 14.93 24.84
N GLY A 11 -20.63 13.89 25.65
CA GLY A 11 -21.67 13.05 26.23
C GLY A 11 -21.47 11.66 25.64
N ALA A 12 -20.53 10.90 26.22
CA ALA A 12 -20.24 9.51 25.88
C ALA A 12 -21.48 8.63 26.08
N GLY A 13 -21.75 7.75 25.11
CA GLY A 13 -22.95 6.91 25.14
C GLY A 13 -23.03 5.85 24.04
N ALA A 14 -21.96 5.07 23.84
CA ALA A 14 -22.07 3.69 23.38
C ALA A 14 -20.90 2.88 23.98
N LEU A 15 -21.26 1.83 24.70
CA LEU A 15 -20.40 0.95 25.48
C LEU A 15 -19.52 0.06 24.59
N GLY A 16 -18.25 -0.14 24.96
CA GLY A 16 -17.60 -1.45 24.90
C GLY A 16 -17.11 -2.02 23.55
N ALA A 17 -17.10 -1.28 22.45
CA ALA A 17 -16.38 -1.70 21.25
C ALA A 17 -14.97 -1.09 21.29
N GLY A 18 -13.97 -1.87 21.70
CA GLY A 18 -12.58 -1.54 21.36
C GLY A 18 -12.42 -1.35 19.85
N PRO A 19 -11.32 -0.77 19.36
CA PRO A 19 -11.10 -0.64 17.93
C PRO A 19 -11.22 -2.03 17.29
N ALA A 20 -12.24 -2.20 16.44
CA ALA A 20 -12.56 -3.51 15.88
C ALA A 20 -11.49 -4.00 14.88
N CYS A 21 -10.62 -3.08 14.44
CA CYS A 21 -9.47 -3.36 13.62
C CYS A 21 -8.18 -3.32 14.44
N ALA A 22 -7.23 -4.17 14.07
CA ALA A 22 -5.91 -4.22 14.68
C ALA A 22 -5.08 -2.96 14.37
N ILE A 23 -5.25 -2.40 13.16
CA ILE A 23 -4.53 -1.22 12.69
C ILE A 23 -5.37 0.04 12.93
N GLU A 24 -4.75 1.05 13.54
CA GLU A 24 -5.32 2.39 13.68
C GLU A 24 -5.83 2.97 12.34
N GLY A 25 -6.89 3.78 12.37
CA GLY A 25 -7.40 4.46 11.18
C GLY A 25 -8.15 3.53 10.23
N ASN A 26 -9.08 2.74 10.79
CA ASN A 26 -9.99 1.85 10.07
C ASN A 26 -9.34 0.56 9.52
N GLY A 27 -8.19 0.13 10.05
CA GLY A 27 -7.69 -1.22 9.81
C GLY A 27 -6.88 -1.42 8.54
N LEU A 28 -6.55 -0.36 7.81
CA LEU A 28 -5.75 -0.45 6.58
C LEU A 28 -4.32 0.02 6.85
N PRO A 29 -3.29 -0.66 6.30
CA PRO A 29 -1.90 -0.24 6.46
C PRO A 29 -1.59 1.05 5.70
N ILE A 30 -0.35 1.52 5.85
CA ILE A 30 0.15 2.73 5.17
C ILE A 30 0.48 2.47 3.69
N TYR A 31 0.82 1.23 3.35
CA TYR A 31 1.04 0.80 1.97
C TYR A 31 -0.23 0.16 1.38
N PRO A 32 -0.60 0.46 0.12
CA PRO A 32 -1.66 -0.27 -0.57
C PRO A 32 -1.16 -1.65 -1.01
N ASP A 33 -1.35 -2.66 -0.15
CA ASP A 33 -0.89 -4.04 -0.39
C ASP A 33 -1.27 -4.57 -1.79
N GLY A 34 -0.31 -5.16 -2.49
CA GLY A 34 -0.48 -5.68 -3.85
C GLY A 34 -0.44 -4.63 -4.95
N LEU A 35 -0.02 -3.39 -4.67
CA LEU A 35 0.23 -2.37 -5.69
C LEU A 35 1.23 -2.83 -6.75
N GLU A 36 2.28 -3.53 -6.35
CA GLU A 36 3.35 -3.95 -7.26
C GLU A 36 3.07 -5.29 -7.95
N ASN A 37 3.71 -5.47 -9.09
CA ASN A 37 3.44 -6.55 -10.04
C ASN A 37 4.73 -6.93 -10.77
N PHE A 38 4.65 -7.42 -12.01
CA PHE A 38 5.82 -7.73 -12.81
C PHE A 38 6.79 -6.53 -12.95
N MET A 39 8.09 -6.83 -13.06
CA MET A 39 9.22 -5.89 -13.21
C MET A 39 9.49 -5.00 -11.98
N SER A 40 9.15 -5.45 -10.77
CA SER A 40 9.32 -4.64 -9.55
C SER A 40 10.77 -4.50 -9.07
N GLY A 41 11.61 -5.49 -9.39
CA GLY A 41 13.04 -5.52 -9.05
C GLY A 41 13.95 -4.99 -10.15
N ALA A 42 13.41 -4.44 -11.23
CA ALA A 42 14.19 -3.93 -12.36
C ALA A 42 14.17 -2.40 -12.39
N LEU A 43 15.32 -1.76 -12.15
CA LEU A 43 15.49 -0.35 -12.47
C LEU A 43 15.69 -0.15 -13.97
N PRO A 44 15.18 0.97 -14.52
CA PRO A 44 15.53 1.40 -15.86
C PRO A 44 16.97 1.97 -15.91
N PRO A 45 17.54 2.21 -17.11
CA PRO A 45 18.85 2.86 -17.25
C PRO A 45 18.93 4.24 -16.58
N PRO A 46 20.13 4.81 -16.37
CA PRO A 46 20.29 6.16 -15.84
C PRO A 46 19.41 7.20 -16.54
N GLY A 47 18.80 8.08 -15.77
CA GLY A 47 17.81 9.05 -16.24
C GLY A 47 16.65 9.27 -15.27
N VAL A 48 15.67 10.07 -15.68
CA VAL A 48 14.49 10.43 -14.86
C VAL A 48 13.24 9.81 -15.45
N HIS A 49 12.72 8.79 -14.79
CA HIS A 49 11.61 7.97 -15.28
C HIS A 49 10.31 8.29 -14.56
N LEU A 50 9.23 8.39 -15.32
CA LEU A 50 7.88 8.59 -14.79
C LEU A 50 7.10 7.28 -14.87
N LEU A 51 6.58 6.85 -13.73
CA LEU A 51 5.59 5.78 -13.63
C LEU A 51 4.27 6.38 -13.17
N MET A 52 3.18 5.92 -13.77
CA MET A 52 1.83 6.29 -13.40
C MET A 52 1.12 5.06 -12.85
N TYR A 53 0.69 5.13 -11.59
CA TYR A 53 -0.16 4.12 -10.99
C TYR A 53 -1.60 4.61 -11.00
N GLY A 54 -2.53 3.71 -11.28
CA GLY A 54 -3.97 3.94 -11.18
C GLY A 54 -4.63 2.74 -10.52
N GLY A 55 -5.71 2.96 -9.78
CA GLY A 55 -6.41 1.83 -9.19
C GLY A 55 -7.69 2.15 -8.46
N ALA A 56 -8.40 1.08 -8.13
CA ALA A 56 -9.61 1.10 -7.33
C ALA A 56 -9.58 -0.05 -6.32
N MET A 57 -9.95 0.24 -5.09
CA MET A 57 -10.11 -0.73 -4.00
C MET A 57 -11.52 -0.61 -3.47
N ARG A 58 -12.14 -1.75 -3.16
CA ARG A 58 -13.44 -1.82 -2.47
C ARG A 58 -13.37 -2.83 -1.36
N TYR A 59 -13.60 -2.37 -0.14
CA TYR A 59 -13.81 -3.21 1.04
C TYR A 59 -15.29 -3.15 1.43
N ASP A 60 -15.93 -4.30 1.58
CA ASP A 60 -17.38 -4.44 1.82
C ASP A 60 -17.69 -5.17 3.14
N SER A 61 -16.65 -5.57 3.86
CA SER A 61 -16.78 -6.14 5.19
C SER A 61 -15.54 -5.90 6.04
N VAL A 62 -15.69 -6.04 7.36
CA VAL A 62 -14.59 -6.03 8.32
C VAL A 62 -14.52 -7.40 8.99
N ARG A 63 -13.29 -7.93 9.11
CA ARG A 63 -13.03 -9.17 9.85
C ARG A 63 -12.46 -8.87 11.22
N ASP A 64 -12.96 -9.57 12.22
CA ASP A 64 -12.40 -9.53 13.58
C ASP A 64 -11.06 -10.30 13.68
N LYS A 65 -10.55 -10.46 14.90
CA LYS A 65 -9.29 -11.18 15.17
C LYS A 65 -9.32 -12.67 14.86
N ASN A 66 -10.50 -13.29 14.79
CA ASN A 66 -10.68 -14.70 14.46
C ASN A 66 -10.88 -14.90 12.95
N GLY A 67 -11.32 -13.85 12.25
CA GLY A 67 -11.68 -13.86 10.84
C GLY A 67 -13.19 -13.84 10.63
N ASP A 68 -13.97 -13.62 11.69
CA ASP A 68 -15.42 -13.58 11.63
C ASP A 68 -15.89 -12.22 11.11
N LYS A 69 -17.00 -12.22 10.36
CA LYS A 69 -17.59 -10.98 9.82
C LYS A 69 -18.15 -10.15 10.99
N LEU A 70 -17.72 -8.91 11.11
CA LEU A 70 -18.38 -7.97 12.01
C LEU A 70 -19.71 -7.49 11.40
N PRO A 71 -20.81 -7.46 12.17
CA PRO A 71 -22.12 -7.06 11.69
C PRO A 71 -22.26 -5.53 11.65
N ILE A 72 -21.39 -4.85 10.89
CA ILE A 72 -21.47 -3.40 10.68
C ILE A 72 -22.42 -3.14 9.50
N PRO A 73 -23.61 -2.55 9.73
CA PRO A 73 -24.57 -2.29 8.66
C PRO A 73 -23.97 -1.35 7.60
N ASP A 74 -24.23 -1.64 6.33
CA ASP A 74 -23.82 -0.82 5.18
C ASP A 74 -22.32 -0.47 5.14
N PHE A 75 -21.45 -1.31 5.72
CA PHE A 75 -20.01 -1.07 5.69
C PHE A 75 -19.49 -1.12 4.25
N GLN A 76 -18.87 -0.03 3.81
CA GLN A 76 -18.20 0.05 2.53
C GLN A 76 -17.08 1.10 2.57
N VAL A 77 -15.91 0.74 2.07
CA VAL A 77 -14.81 1.68 1.81
C VAL A 77 -14.39 1.54 0.35
N ASP A 78 -14.63 2.58 -0.44
CA ASP A 78 -14.10 2.71 -1.79
C ASP A 78 -12.90 3.65 -1.79
N VAL A 79 -11.82 3.23 -2.43
CA VAL A 79 -10.64 4.06 -2.68
C VAL A 79 -10.36 4.05 -4.17
N ALA A 80 -10.33 5.22 -4.80
CA ALA A 80 -9.79 5.40 -6.13
C ALA A 80 -8.48 6.19 -6.04
N MET A 81 -7.48 5.82 -6.84
CA MET A 81 -6.19 6.48 -6.82
C MET A 81 -5.60 6.70 -8.21
N VAL A 82 -4.86 7.79 -8.32
CA VAL A 82 -3.84 8.01 -9.35
C VAL A 82 -2.59 8.49 -8.64
N ALA A 83 -1.45 7.82 -8.84
CA ALA A 83 -0.21 8.16 -8.16
C ALA A 83 0.94 8.25 -9.18
N PRO A 84 1.38 9.46 -9.57
CA PRO A 84 2.67 9.62 -10.24
C PRO A 84 3.81 9.22 -9.31
N ARG A 85 4.79 8.50 -9.87
CA ARG A 85 6.07 8.19 -9.26
C ARG A 85 7.19 8.63 -10.18
N LEU A 86 8.03 9.53 -9.69
CA LEU A 86 9.28 9.90 -10.34
C LEU A 86 10.39 9.01 -9.81
N VAL A 87 11.22 8.46 -10.68
CA VAL A 87 12.40 7.66 -10.34
C VAL A 87 13.60 8.26 -11.05
N TRP A 88 14.54 8.81 -10.30
CA TRP A 88 15.81 9.27 -10.81
C TRP A 88 16.87 8.20 -10.58
N VAL A 89 17.31 7.54 -11.65
CA VAL A 89 18.44 6.62 -11.65
C VAL A 89 19.69 7.42 -12.00
N THR A 90 20.67 7.43 -11.11
CA THR A 90 21.92 8.17 -11.29
C THR A 90 22.93 7.35 -12.10
N ASP A 91 23.97 8.01 -12.62
CA ASP A 91 25.13 7.33 -13.20
C ASP A 91 26.06 6.69 -12.14
N GLN A 92 25.79 6.92 -10.85
CA GLN A 92 26.62 6.43 -9.76
C GLN A 92 26.27 5.00 -9.39
N GLN A 93 27.31 4.21 -9.08
CA GLN A 93 27.17 2.92 -8.43
C GLN A 93 27.60 3.00 -6.98
N VAL A 94 26.81 2.39 -6.10
CA VAL A 94 27.08 2.26 -4.67
C VAL A 94 26.90 0.80 -4.29
N LEU A 95 27.93 0.20 -3.66
CA LEU A 95 27.94 -1.22 -3.28
C LEU A 95 27.67 -2.18 -4.47
N GLY A 96 28.03 -1.78 -5.69
CA GLY A 96 27.79 -2.55 -6.91
C GLY A 96 26.37 -2.44 -7.48
N GLY A 97 25.50 -1.61 -6.89
CA GLY A 97 24.15 -1.33 -7.37
C GLY A 97 24.03 0.08 -7.94
N GLN A 98 23.13 0.27 -8.91
CA GLN A 98 22.78 1.57 -9.46
C GLN A 98 22.02 2.39 -8.42
N LEU A 99 22.56 3.55 -8.05
CA LEU A 99 21.90 4.43 -7.09
C LEU A 99 20.72 5.14 -7.76
N ALA A 100 19.55 5.03 -7.13
CA ALA A 100 18.35 5.72 -7.54
C ALA A 100 17.65 6.40 -6.36
N PHE A 101 16.86 7.42 -6.68
CA PHE A 101 15.95 8.09 -5.77
C PHE A 101 14.56 8.10 -6.38
N HIS A 102 13.51 8.03 -5.57
CA HIS A 102 12.16 8.15 -6.07
C HIS A 102 11.26 8.96 -5.15
N ALA A 103 10.18 9.49 -5.71
CA ALA A 103 9.08 10.12 -5.00
C ALA A 103 7.75 9.73 -5.66
N LEU A 104 6.75 9.39 -4.86
CA LEU A 104 5.41 9.00 -5.25
C LEU A 104 4.41 9.87 -4.49
N ALA A 105 3.51 10.54 -5.22
CA ALA A 105 2.53 11.46 -4.66
C ALA A 105 1.11 11.00 -5.02
N PRO A 106 0.40 10.30 -4.13
CA PRO A 106 -0.89 9.72 -4.47
C PRO A 106 -2.01 10.76 -4.42
N LEU A 107 -2.82 10.85 -5.48
CA LEU A 107 -4.09 11.55 -5.49
C LEU A 107 -5.20 10.54 -5.24
N LEU A 108 -5.90 10.69 -4.12
CA LEU A 108 -6.86 9.73 -3.62
C LEU A 108 -8.27 10.30 -3.67
N THR A 109 -9.25 9.43 -3.86
CA THR A 109 -10.65 9.65 -3.51
C THR A 109 -11.09 8.51 -2.62
N VAL A 110 -11.41 8.82 -1.37
CA VAL A 110 -11.87 7.87 -0.37
C VAL A 110 -13.33 8.13 -0.06
N LYS A 111 -14.17 7.11 -0.18
CA LYS A 111 -15.54 7.10 0.31
C LYS A 111 -15.65 6.03 1.38
N ALA A 112 -16.00 6.41 2.60
CA ALA A 112 -16.27 5.50 3.70
C ALA A 112 -17.76 5.57 4.07
N GLN A 113 -18.36 4.41 4.32
CA GLN A 113 -19.74 4.25 4.74
C GLN A 113 -19.82 3.16 5.81
N ALA A 114 -20.56 3.42 6.88
CA ALA A 114 -20.86 2.46 7.93
C ALA A 114 -22.00 2.97 8.81
N ALA A 115 -22.90 2.10 9.23
CA ALA A 115 -23.99 2.40 10.18
C ALA A 115 -24.79 3.66 9.82
N GLY A 116 -25.19 3.79 8.54
CA GLY A 116 -25.95 4.94 8.03
C GLY A 116 -25.15 6.24 7.88
N GLN A 117 -23.87 6.28 8.28
CA GLN A 117 -22.98 7.41 8.06
C GLN A 117 -22.21 7.24 6.75
N SER A 118 -21.98 8.34 6.02
CA SER A 118 -21.13 8.33 4.83
C SER A 118 -20.30 9.60 4.72
N GLN A 119 -19.03 9.43 4.38
CA GLN A 119 -18.11 10.53 4.13
C GLN A 119 -17.32 10.27 2.86
N ARG A 120 -17.11 11.33 2.07
CA ARG A 120 -16.26 11.31 0.88
C ARG A 120 -15.24 12.43 0.96
N ARG A 121 -13.99 12.11 0.61
CA ARG A 121 -12.87 13.05 0.54
C ARG A 121 -12.01 12.74 -0.67
N SER A 122 -11.42 13.79 -1.24
CA SER A 122 -10.47 13.68 -2.35
C SER A 122 -9.32 14.66 -2.12
N GLY A 123 -8.11 14.29 -2.54
CA GLY A 123 -6.93 15.12 -2.38
C GLY A 123 -5.63 14.32 -2.37
N LEU A 124 -4.54 14.99 -2.03
CA LEU A 124 -3.23 14.38 -1.83
C LEU A 124 -3.27 13.44 -0.62
N GLY A 125 -2.72 12.24 -0.78
CA GLY A 125 -2.45 11.30 0.31
C GLY A 125 -1.03 11.47 0.87
N ASP A 126 -0.55 10.47 1.58
CA ASP A 126 0.80 10.47 2.14
C ASP A 126 1.85 10.25 1.03
N VAL A 127 2.81 11.17 0.94
CA VAL A 127 3.90 11.12 -0.06
C VAL A 127 4.94 10.10 0.37
N VAL A 128 5.37 9.26 -0.56
CA VAL A 128 6.41 8.24 -0.35
C VAL A 128 7.65 8.63 -1.13
N PHE A 129 8.82 8.60 -0.50
CA PHE A 129 10.09 8.88 -1.18
C PHE A 129 11.23 8.09 -0.56
N GLY A 130 12.32 7.89 -1.30
CA GLY A 130 13.41 7.10 -0.76
C GLY A 130 14.55 6.84 -1.73
N PRO A 131 15.73 6.44 -1.22
CA PRO A 131 16.80 5.89 -2.01
C PRO A 131 16.59 4.40 -2.29
N ALA A 132 17.17 3.93 -3.40
CA ALA A 132 17.21 2.53 -3.79
C ALA A 132 18.52 2.20 -4.52
N LEU A 133 18.91 0.94 -4.47
CA LEU A 133 20.01 0.34 -5.22
C LEU A 133 19.45 -0.76 -6.12
N GLY A 134 19.63 -0.64 -7.44
CA GLY A 134 19.24 -1.65 -8.41
C GLY A 134 20.42 -2.50 -8.88
N PHE A 135 20.20 -3.79 -9.01
CA PHE A 135 21.20 -4.78 -9.38
C PHE A 135 20.65 -5.67 -10.50
N HIS A 136 21.48 -5.93 -11.50
CA HIS A 136 21.10 -6.65 -12.72
C HIS A 136 22.14 -7.74 -13.04
N PRO A 137 22.26 -8.80 -12.21
CA PRO A 137 23.29 -9.84 -12.38
C PRO A 137 23.19 -10.64 -13.69
N SER A 138 22.05 -10.61 -14.37
CA SER A 138 21.90 -11.15 -15.73
C SER A 138 20.77 -10.42 -16.47
N GLU A 139 20.58 -10.74 -17.75
CA GLU A 139 19.43 -10.28 -18.54
C GLU A 139 18.07 -10.74 -17.98
N LYS A 140 18.06 -11.80 -17.17
CA LYS A 140 16.83 -12.38 -16.61
C LYS A 140 16.59 -12.00 -15.16
N MET A 141 17.63 -11.68 -14.41
CA MET A 141 17.55 -11.50 -12.96
C MET A 141 17.84 -10.07 -12.57
N HIS A 142 16.91 -9.47 -11.85
CA HIS A 142 17.02 -8.11 -11.34
C HIS A 142 16.54 -8.06 -9.90
N TYR A 143 17.18 -7.23 -9.08
CA TYR A 143 16.67 -6.93 -7.76
C TYR A 143 16.97 -5.49 -7.35
N VAL A 144 16.11 -4.96 -6.48
CA VAL A 144 16.22 -3.64 -5.89
C VAL A 144 16.21 -3.77 -4.38
N LEU A 145 17.12 -3.06 -3.71
CA LEU A 145 17.10 -2.84 -2.27
C LEU A 145 16.86 -1.36 -2.01
N GLY A 146 15.91 -1.01 -1.15
CA GLY A 146 15.57 0.40 -0.91
C GLY A 146 14.97 0.64 0.46
N VAL A 147 14.78 1.91 0.79
CA VAL A 147 14.09 2.34 2.00
C VAL A 147 13.09 3.42 1.61
N ASP A 148 11.81 3.12 1.80
CA ASP A 148 10.73 4.08 1.62
C ASP A 148 10.52 4.88 2.91
N PHE A 149 10.39 6.19 2.79
CA PHE A 149 9.91 7.08 3.83
C PHE A 149 8.51 7.55 3.44
N VAL A 150 7.55 7.41 4.35
CA VAL A 150 6.19 7.88 4.15
C VAL A 150 5.97 9.12 5.00
N ALA A 151 5.72 10.25 4.35
CA ALA A 151 5.45 11.53 5.00
C ALA A 151 3.95 11.72 5.24
N PRO A 152 3.54 12.22 6.42
CA PRO A 152 2.13 12.48 6.75
C PRO A 152 1.62 13.75 6.07
N THR A 153 1.64 13.80 4.74
CA THR A 153 1.18 14.93 3.92
C THR A 153 -0.31 14.86 3.62
N GLY A 154 -0.90 13.68 3.72
CA GLY A 154 -2.31 13.46 3.46
C GLY A 154 -3.18 14.09 4.54
N ARG A 155 -4.34 14.60 4.15
CA ARG A 155 -5.30 15.16 5.09
C ARG A 155 -5.74 14.09 6.10
N TYR A 156 -5.61 14.41 7.38
CA TYR A 156 -6.07 13.59 8.49
C TYR A 156 -6.89 14.40 9.50
N LYS A 157 -7.96 13.80 10.01
CA LYS A 157 -8.69 14.21 11.21
C LYS A 157 -9.21 12.97 11.92
N VAL A 158 -9.03 12.89 13.24
CA VAL A 158 -9.50 11.76 14.06
C VAL A 158 -11.00 11.50 13.90
N THR A 159 -11.79 12.56 13.69
CA THR A 159 -13.25 12.48 13.52
C THR A 159 -13.72 12.04 12.14
N ASP A 160 -12.81 11.96 11.16
CA ASP A 160 -13.17 11.64 9.78
C ASP A 160 -12.98 10.15 9.50
N SER A 161 -13.98 9.52 8.89
CA SER A 161 -13.90 8.13 8.44
C SER A 161 -13.16 8.00 7.10
N ALA A 162 -13.15 9.06 6.29
CA ALA A 162 -12.49 9.11 4.99
C ALA A 162 -11.19 9.96 5.05
N ASN A 163 -10.20 9.49 5.81
CA ASN A 163 -8.86 10.12 5.84
C ASN A 163 -8.06 9.77 4.57
N LEU A 164 -7.21 10.70 4.13
CA LEU A 164 -6.34 10.55 2.95
C LEU A 164 -4.90 10.18 3.33
N GLY A 165 -4.53 10.39 4.59
CA GLY A 165 -3.25 10.01 5.17
C GLY A 165 -3.42 9.41 6.56
N ARG A 166 -2.30 9.12 7.23
CA ARG A 166 -2.27 8.44 8.54
C ARG A 166 -1.84 9.33 9.71
N ASN A 167 -1.32 10.53 9.43
CA ASN A 167 -0.81 11.47 10.45
C ASN A 167 0.37 10.93 11.28
N TYR A 168 1.18 10.07 10.68
CA TYR A 168 2.46 9.66 11.24
C TYR A 168 3.47 9.39 10.12
N TRP A 169 4.74 9.48 10.46
CA TRP A 169 5.82 9.02 9.60
C TRP A 169 5.93 7.49 9.62
N ALA A 170 6.31 6.89 8.50
CA ALA A 170 6.76 5.50 8.48
C ALA A 170 8.08 5.36 7.71
N ILE A 171 8.84 4.35 8.10
CA ILE A 171 10.02 3.89 7.37
C ILE A 171 9.75 2.45 6.94
N GLN A 172 9.97 2.15 5.67
CA GLN A 172 9.72 0.84 5.10
C GLN A 172 10.93 0.38 4.27
N PRO A 173 11.87 -0.37 4.88
CA PRO A 173 12.87 -1.10 4.12
C PRO A 173 12.19 -2.09 3.17
N ALA A 174 12.65 -2.14 1.93
CA ALA A 174 12.06 -2.94 0.87
C ALA A 174 13.14 -3.68 0.06
N ALA A 175 12.80 -4.89 -0.37
CA ALA A 175 13.59 -5.68 -1.30
C ALA A 175 12.67 -6.22 -2.39
N ALA A 176 12.97 -5.94 -3.65
CA ALA A 176 12.22 -6.44 -4.80
C ALA A 176 13.11 -7.31 -5.68
N PHE A 177 12.56 -8.39 -6.21
CA PHE A 177 13.20 -9.33 -7.10
C PHE A 177 12.30 -9.57 -8.32
N SER A 178 12.92 -9.62 -9.50
CA SER A 178 12.28 -9.98 -10.77
C SER A 178 13.12 -11.01 -11.49
N TYR A 179 12.47 -12.10 -11.91
CA TYR A 179 12.97 -13.04 -12.91
C TYR A 179 12.13 -12.92 -14.17
N VAL A 180 12.76 -12.56 -15.28
CA VAL A 180 12.07 -12.13 -16.51
C VAL A 180 12.53 -12.99 -17.67
N GLN A 181 11.58 -13.52 -18.43
CA GLN A 181 11.86 -14.21 -19.70
C GLN A 181 10.86 -13.74 -20.77
N PRO A 182 11.32 -13.44 -21.99
CA PRO A 182 10.42 -13.08 -23.09
C PRO A 182 9.39 -14.17 -23.37
N SER A 183 9.85 -15.42 -23.45
CA SER A 183 9.03 -16.62 -23.57
C SER A 183 9.38 -17.58 -22.43
N GLY A 184 8.41 -17.91 -21.57
CA GLY A 184 8.63 -18.74 -20.39
C GLY A 184 8.28 -18.06 -19.06
N ILE A 185 8.79 -18.62 -17.96
CA ILE A 185 8.44 -18.22 -16.60
C ILE A 185 8.91 -16.79 -16.30
N ASN A 186 8.02 -15.99 -15.72
CA ASN A 186 8.27 -14.69 -15.11
C ASN A 186 7.84 -14.73 -13.63
N LEU A 187 8.69 -14.24 -12.72
CA LEU A 187 8.46 -14.24 -11.27
C LEU A 187 8.80 -12.87 -10.69
N ASP A 188 7.96 -12.36 -9.81
CA ASP A 188 8.21 -11.13 -9.09
C ASP A 188 7.83 -11.27 -7.63
N LEU A 189 8.65 -10.69 -6.76
CA LEU A 189 8.44 -10.64 -5.33
C LEU A 189 9.00 -9.31 -4.80
N LYS A 190 8.18 -8.53 -4.09
CA LYS A 190 8.61 -7.35 -3.35
C LYS A 190 8.23 -7.53 -1.90
N MET A 191 9.23 -7.59 -1.01
CA MET A 191 9.05 -7.69 0.43
C MET A 191 9.30 -6.35 1.10
N MET A 192 8.53 -6.04 2.13
CA MET A 192 8.55 -4.77 2.85
C MET A 192 8.32 -5.01 4.35
N VAL A 193 8.90 -4.14 5.18
CA VAL A 193 8.68 -4.15 6.63
C VAL A 193 8.31 -2.75 7.11
N ASP A 194 7.18 -2.60 7.78
CA ASP A 194 6.67 -1.29 8.21
C ASP A 194 7.17 -0.93 9.60
N PHE A 195 7.85 0.21 9.72
CA PHE A 195 8.18 0.86 10.98
C PHE A 195 7.39 2.15 11.12
N ASN A 196 6.22 2.05 11.74
CA ASN A 196 5.33 3.19 11.97
C ASN A 196 5.77 4.01 13.18
N PHE A 197 5.66 5.32 13.09
CA PHE A 197 5.89 6.26 14.18
C PHE A 197 4.57 6.53 14.90
N ARG A 198 4.63 7.27 16.01
CA ARG A 198 3.44 7.61 16.80
C ARG A 198 2.61 8.67 16.08
N ASN A 199 1.29 8.48 16.01
CA ASN A 199 0.32 9.50 15.66
C ASN A 199 0.09 10.41 16.87
N SER A 200 0.34 11.71 16.73
CA SER A 200 0.20 12.69 17.81
C SER A 200 -1.26 12.94 18.19
N ASP A 201 -2.21 12.74 17.28
CA ASP A 201 -3.60 13.10 17.52
C ASP A 201 -4.35 12.01 18.28
N THR A 202 -3.92 10.75 18.15
CA THR A 202 -4.51 9.58 18.83
C THR A 202 -3.61 9.00 19.91
N GLU A 203 -2.38 9.52 20.03
CA GLU A 203 -1.34 9.00 20.92
C GLU A 203 -1.07 7.49 20.76
N THR A 204 -1.31 7.00 19.54
CA THR A 204 -1.25 5.58 19.19
C THR A 204 -0.14 5.34 18.18
N ARG A 205 0.45 4.15 18.27
CA ARG A 205 1.48 3.67 17.36
C ARG A 205 1.02 2.35 16.77
N THR A 206 0.81 2.33 15.46
CA THR A 206 0.56 1.08 14.73
C THR A 206 1.77 0.16 14.85
N GLY A 207 1.53 -1.11 15.15
CA GLY A 207 2.57 -2.11 15.29
C GLY A 207 3.27 -2.39 13.95
N LYS A 208 4.47 -2.98 14.01
CA LYS A 208 5.23 -3.34 12.81
C LYS A 208 4.50 -4.42 12.00
N ALA A 209 4.67 -4.38 10.69
CA ALA A 209 4.16 -5.39 9.78
C ALA A 209 5.23 -5.86 8.80
N ILE A 210 5.08 -7.08 8.31
CA ILE A 210 5.80 -7.60 7.15
C ILE A 210 4.78 -7.88 6.06
N HIS A 211 5.10 -7.50 4.84
CA HIS A 211 4.23 -7.73 3.70
C HIS A 211 5.02 -7.96 2.44
N ALA A 212 4.39 -8.64 1.48
CA ALA A 212 4.99 -8.92 0.20
C ALA A 212 3.97 -8.90 -0.94
N ASP A 213 4.33 -8.23 -2.03
CA ASP A 213 3.61 -8.28 -3.31
C ASP A 213 4.27 -9.34 -4.18
N TYR A 214 3.48 -10.18 -4.85
CA TYR A 214 4.02 -11.24 -5.70
C TYR A 214 3.28 -11.36 -7.02
N ALA A 215 3.98 -11.87 -8.05
CA ALA A 215 3.39 -12.27 -9.32
C ALA A 215 4.15 -13.44 -9.94
N VAL A 216 3.43 -14.36 -10.56
CA VAL A 216 3.96 -15.50 -11.31
C VAL A 216 3.19 -15.61 -12.61
N GLY A 217 3.89 -15.69 -13.73
CA GLY A 217 3.25 -15.76 -15.04
C GLY A 217 4.11 -16.37 -16.13
N TRP A 218 3.51 -16.52 -17.30
CA TRP A 218 4.16 -17.04 -18.50
C TRP A 218 4.22 -15.95 -19.56
N GLY A 219 5.42 -15.72 -20.11
CA GLY A 219 5.69 -14.82 -21.23
C GLY A 219 5.48 -15.54 -22.56
N PHE A 220 4.93 -14.82 -23.54
CA PHE A 220 4.55 -15.36 -24.85
C PHE A 220 5.48 -14.94 -25.99
N GLY A 221 6.61 -14.29 -25.69
CA GLY A 221 7.61 -13.85 -26.66
C GLY A 221 7.25 -12.55 -27.40
N ASN A 222 6.04 -12.03 -27.21
CA ASN A 222 5.53 -10.80 -27.84
C ASN A 222 5.36 -9.64 -26.84
N GLY A 223 6.07 -9.71 -25.70
CA GLY A 223 5.99 -8.74 -24.61
C GLY A 223 4.81 -8.93 -23.65
N LEU A 224 3.85 -9.80 -23.98
CA LEU A 224 2.76 -10.19 -23.09
C LEU A 224 3.24 -11.24 -22.08
N VAL A 225 2.88 -11.04 -20.82
CA VAL A 225 2.91 -12.03 -19.74
C VAL A 225 1.52 -12.11 -19.13
N LEU A 226 1.00 -13.32 -18.98
CA LEU A 226 -0.24 -13.59 -18.26
C LEU A 226 0.06 -14.50 -17.07
N GLY A 227 -0.63 -14.29 -15.97
CA GLY A 227 -0.43 -15.11 -14.79
C GLY A 227 -1.35 -14.74 -13.64
N VAL A 228 -0.86 -15.01 -12.44
CA VAL A 228 -1.52 -14.71 -11.18
C VAL A 228 -0.60 -13.88 -10.32
N GLY A 229 -1.18 -13.04 -9.48
CA GLY A 229 -0.43 -12.26 -8.51
C GLY A 229 -1.31 -11.88 -7.34
N GLY A 230 -0.71 -11.22 -6.36
CA GLY A 230 -1.39 -10.91 -5.13
C GLY A 230 -0.48 -10.23 -4.12
N TYR A 231 -0.83 -10.40 -2.86
CA TYR A 231 0.01 -10.00 -1.73
C TYR A 231 -0.20 -10.91 -0.52
N ALA A 232 0.74 -10.85 0.41
CA ALA A 232 0.60 -11.37 1.76
C ALA A 232 0.97 -10.27 2.76
N TYR A 233 0.15 -10.06 3.78
CA TYR A 233 0.34 -9.06 4.82
C TYR A 233 0.19 -9.70 6.20
N GLN A 234 1.12 -9.41 7.11
CA GLN A 234 1.05 -9.86 8.50
C GLN A 234 1.62 -8.80 9.42
N GLN A 235 0.80 -8.34 10.37
CA GLN A 235 1.27 -7.55 11.48
C GLN A 235 2.04 -8.44 12.46
N ILE A 236 3.28 -8.06 12.82
CA ILE A 236 4.18 -8.83 13.68
C ILE A 236 4.24 -8.29 15.11
N GLU A 237 3.91 -7.01 15.30
CA GLU A 237 3.72 -6.38 16.62
C GLU A 237 2.30 -5.80 16.70
N SER A 238 1.69 -5.81 17.88
CA SER A 238 0.38 -5.18 18.07
C SER A 238 0.51 -3.65 18.17
N ASP A 239 -0.58 -2.95 17.86
CA ASP A 239 -0.70 -1.50 18.09
C ASP A 239 -0.54 -1.18 19.59
N ARG A 240 -0.07 0.03 19.89
CA ARG A 240 0.13 0.52 21.27
C ARG A 240 -0.41 1.92 21.43
N GLY A 241 -1.24 2.16 22.45
CA GLY A 241 -1.81 3.47 22.76
C GLY A 241 -3.33 3.43 22.91
N PRO A 242 -3.98 4.57 23.12
CA PRO A 242 -5.42 4.65 23.41
C PRO A 242 -6.33 4.08 22.30
N ALA A 243 -5.92 4.14 21.04
CA ALA A 243 -6.67 3.65 19.89
C ALA A 243 -6.18 2.28 19.37
N ALA A 244 -5.33 1.58 20.14
CA ALA A 244 -4.81 0.29 19.74
C ALA A 244 -5.88 -0.81 19.79
N GLY A 245 -6.00 -1.57 18.69
CA GLY A 245 -6.84 -2.77 18.65
C GLY A 245 -6.28 -3.91 19.50
N ASP A 246 -7.12 -4.89 19.84
CA ASP A 246 -6.76 -6.03 20.69
C ASP A 246 -6.14 -7.22 19.92
N SER A 247 -5.72 -6.99 18.67
CA SER A 247 -5.33 -8.07 17.75
C SER A 247 -4.21 -7.66 16.79
N LYS A 248 -3.84 -8.57 15.89
CA LYS A 248 -2.88 -8.35 14.80
C LYS A 248 -3.59 -8.56 13.48
N ALA A 249 -3.36 -7.66 12.53
CA ALA A 249 -3.95 -7.79 11.20
C ALA A 249 -3.21 -8.82 10.34
N ARG A 250 -3.94 -9.54 9.49
CA ARG A 250 -3.38 -10.32 8.38
C ARG A 250 -4.30 -10.31 7.18
N SER A 251 -3.74 -10.49 6.00
CA SER A 251 -4.50 -10.68 4.77
C SER A 251 -3.62 -11.37 3.73
N PHE A 252 -4.24 -12.15 2.85
CA PHE A 252 -3.62 -12.69 1.66
C PHE A 252 -4.54 -12.36 0.50
N ALA A 253 -4.02 -11.98 -0.65
CA ALA A 253 -4.84 -11.76 -1.83
C ALA A 253 -4.26 -12.51 -3.01
N ILE A 254 -5.13 -12.90 -3.94
CA ILE A 254 -4.74 -13.53 -5.20
C ILE A 254 -5.72 -13.13 -6.30
N GLY A 255 -5.22 -13.06 -7.53
CA GLY A 255 -6.06 -12.94 -8.71
C GLY A 255 -5.26 -12.83 -10.01
N PRO A 256 -5.95 -12.63 -11.14
CA PRO A 256 -5.31 -12.55 -12.45
C PRO A 256 -4.39 -11.32 -12.54
N SER A 257 -3.24 -11.54 -13.14
CA SER A 257 -2.22 -10.52 -13.38
C SER A 257 -1.74 -10.56 -14.82
N LEU A 258 -1.41 -9.40 -15.37
CA LEU A 258 -0.84 -9.26 -16.69
C LEU A 258 0.27 -8.22 -16.72
N ARG A 259 1.20 -8.40 -17.66
CA ARG A 259 2.13 -7.39 -18.13
C ARG A 259 2.12 -7.35 -19.65
N TYR A 260 2.18 -6.16 -20.21
CA TYR A 260 2.53 -5.92 -21.60
C TYR A 260 3.72 -4.97 -21.65
N ALA A 261 4.75 -5.31 -22.42
CA ALA A 261 5.86 -4.41 -22.73
C ALA A 261 6.17 -4.43 -24.23
N ASN A 262 6.72 -3.35 -24.76
CA ASN A 262 7.17 -3.30 -26.14
C ASN A 262 8.57 -2.69 -26.27
N ASP A 263 9.16 -2.84 -27.45
CA ASP A 263 10.53 -2.37 -27.75
C ASP A 263 10.66 -0.84 -27.78
N LYS A 264 9.54 -0.12 -27.73
CA LYS A 264 9.54 1.34 -27.65
C LYS A 264 9.71 1.84 -26.22
N GLY A 265 9.66 0.95 -25.22
CA GLY A 265 9.82 1.24 -23.80
C GLY A 265 8.51 1.37 -23.02
N LEU A 266 7.35 1.13 -23.66
CA LEU A 266 6.07 1.09 -22.95
C LEU A 266 6.03 -0.15 -22.05
N LEU A 267 5.66 0.05 -20.79
CA LEU A 267 5.35 -1.02 -19.86
C LEU A 267 3.96 -0.77 -19.25
N ILE A 268 3.09 -1.76 -19.33
CA ILE A 268 1.79 -1.76 -18.66
C ILE A 268 1.72 -3.02 -17.82
N THR A 269 1.35 -2.90 -16.55
CA THR A 269 0.94 -4.05 -15.73
C THR A 269 -0.45 -3.80 -15.19
N ALA A 270 -1.27 -4.85 -15.12
CA ALA A 270 -2.56 -4.77 -14.45
C ALA A 270 -2.76 -6.00 -13.56
N LYS A 271 -3.43 -5.82 -12.43
CA LYS A 271 -3.74 -6.88 -11.49
C LYS A 271 -5.10 -6.65 -10.87
N TYR A 272 -5.97 -7.65 -10.93
CA TYR A 272 -7.16 -7.75 -10.10
C TYR A 272 -6.88 -8.79 -9.03
N GLN A 273 -7.18 -8.47 -7.77
CA GLN A 273 -6.93 -9.36 -6.64
C GLN A 273 -8.06 -9.28 -5.63
N GLN A 274 -8.34 -10.41 -4.99
CA GLN A 274 -9.35 -10.53 -3.94
C GLN A 274 -8.70 -11.05 -2.67
N ASP A 275 -9.10 -10.46 -1.54
CA ASP A 275 -8.60 -10.81 -0.23
C ASP A 275 -9.19 -12.14 0.26
N LEU A 276 -8.37 -12.89 1.00
CA LEU A 276 -8.63 -14.20 1.57
C LEU A 276 -7.98 -14.28 2.96
N GLY A 277 -8.60 -15.05 3.87
CA GLY A 277 -8.02 -15.36 5.17
C GLY A 277 -7.79 -14.13 6.07
N VAL A 278 -8.55 -13.06 5.84
CA VAL A 278 -8.39 -11.75 6.49
C VAL A 278 -8.73 -11.82 7.97
N ARG A 279 -7.93 -11.15 8.81
CA ARG A 279 -8.21 -10.96 10.24
C ARG A 279 -7.83 -9.55 10.68
N GLY A 280 -8.61 -8.97 11.57
CA GLY A 280 -8.34 -7.68 12.21
C GLY A 280 -8.27 -6.49 11.24
N ARG A 281 -8.85 -6.60 10.05
CA ARG A 281 -8.87 -5.56 9.02
C ARG A 281 -10.05 -5.70 8.05
N PRO A 282 -10.35 -4.67 7.25
CA PRO A 282 -11.31 -4.77 6.15
C PRO A 282 -10.90 -5.85 5.13
N GLU A 283 -11.89 -6.51 4.55
CA GLU A 283 -11.76 -7.49 3.47
C GLU A 283 -12.43 -6.94 2.20
N GLY A 284 -11.80 -7.17 1.05
CA GLY A 284 -12.36 -6.72 -0.21
C GLY A 284 -11.62 -7.19 -1.45
N LYS A 285 -11.63 -6.32 -2.46
CA LYS A 285 -11.02 -6.54 -3.77
C LYS A 285 -10.39 -5.27 -4.29
N GLN A 286 -9.38 -5.45 -5.13
CA GLN A 286 -8.54 -4.37 -5.60
C GLN A 286 -8.19 -4.57 -7.07
N PHE A 287 -8.09 -3.47 -7.81
CA PHE A 287 -7.61 -3.43 -9.18
C PHE A 287 -6.56 -2.35 -9.32
N PHE A 288 -5.40 -2.72 -9.84
CA PHE A 288 -4.27 -1.82 -10.06
C PHE A 288 -3.78 -1.88 -11.49
N VAL A 289 -3.36 -0.72 -11.99
CA VAL A 289 -2.66 -0.54 -13.26
C VAL A 289 -1.41 0.30 -12.99
N LYS A 290 -0.29 -0.12 -13.57
CA LYS A 290 0.96 0.66 -13.60
C LYS A 290 1.35 0.84 -15.05
N VAL A 291 1.68 2.07 -15.42
CA VAL A 291 2.18 2.42 -16.74
C VAL A 291 3.52 3.12 -16.59
N ALA A 292 4.56 2.62 -17.24
CA ALA A 292 5.78 3.38 -17.48
C ALA A 292 5.79 3.78 -18.96
N VAL A 293 5.90 5.08 -19.21
CA VAL A 293 6.00 5.63 -20.56
C VAL A 293 7.44 6.08 -20.77
N PRO A 294 8.11 5.64 -21.84
CA PRO A 294 9.44 6.09 -22.21
C PRO A 294 9.39 7.56 -22.64
N PHE A 295 10.45 8.32 -22.32
CA PHE A 295 10.65 9.71 -22.72
C PHE A 295 11.89 9.84 -23.61
#